data_AF-A0AA87DT07-F1
#
_entry.id   AF-A0AA87DT07-F1
#
_cell.length_a   1.000
_cell.length_b   1.000
_cell.length_c   1.000
_cell.angle_alpha   90.00
_cell.angle_beta   90.00
_cell.angle_gamma   90.00
#
_symmetry.space_group_name_H-M   'P 1'
#
loop_
_entity.id
_entity.type
_entity.pdbx_description
1 polymer ?
#
loop_
_entity_poly.entity_id
_entity_poly.type
_entity_poly.pdbx_seq_one_letter_code
_entity_poly.pdbx_strand_id
1 'polypeptide(L)'
;MNVKRILLLCALSLPAPAVAVGQGFAGLGSSAEGFSIPQRGVAPTFPRDHGPHPDFRIEWWYVTANLQTAGGEQLGVQWTLFRSALQPGRRAGWADPQIWLGHAAVTTASRHYVAERLARGGVGQAAVEAEPFEAWIDNWQMKAATTGLADQLDQIDLNAGGEDFHYQLKLQARGP
;
A
#
# COMPACT_ATOMS: atom_id res chain seq x y z
N MET A 1 20.53 20.74 -77.35
CA MET A 1 20.41 22.08 -76.73
C MET A 1 19.81 21.90 -75.34
N ASN A 2 20.62 22.16 -74.31
CA ASN A 2 20.30 22.44 -72.90
C ASN A 2 19.74 21.35 -71.95
N VAL A 3 20.68 20.85 -71.14
CA VAL A 3 20.54 20.21 -69.83
C VAL A 3 19.86 21.17 -68.84
N LYS A 4 18.89 20.68 -68.06
CA LYS A 4 18.52 21.29 -66.77
C LYS A 4 18.64 20.25 -65.66
N ARG A 5 19.64 20.47 -64.82
CA ARG A 5 19.89 19.76 -63.55
C ARG A 5 18.74 20.08 -62.60
N ILE A 6 18.03 19.06 -62.11
CA ILE A 6 17.15 19.18 -60.95
C ILE A 6 17.86 18.47 -59.80
N LEU A 7 18.52 19.27 -58.93
CA LEU A 7 18.92 18.79 -57.60
C LEU A 7 17.64 18.73 -56.76
N LEU A 8 17.17 17.51 -56.47
CA LEU A 8 16.15 17.28 -55.46
C LEU A 8 16.87 17.21 -54.11
N LEU A 9 16.74 18.25 -53.28
CA LEU A 9 17.15 18.20 -51.88
C LEU A 9 16.18 17.26 -51.14
N CYS A 10 16.62 16.03 -50.87
CA CYS A 10 15.98 15.16 -49.87
C CYS A 10 16.25 15.74 -48.48
N ALA A 11 15.32 16.55 -47.98
CA ALA A 11 15.29 16.93 -46.57
C ALA A 11 14.99 15.67 -45.74
N LEU A 12 16.01 15.18 -45.02
CA LEU A 12 15.87 14.11 -44.03
C LEU A 12 14.97 14.59 -42.89
N SER A 13 13.70 14.18 -42.88
CA SER A 13 12.84 14.29 -41.71
C SER A 13 13.24 13.22 -40.69
N LEU A 14 14.20 13.52 -39.83
CA LEU A 14 14.49 12.69 -38.66
C LEU A 14 13.29 12.77 -37.69
N PRO A 15 12.64 11.65 -37.33
CA PRO A 15 11.61 11.66 -36.31
C PRO A 15 12.26 12.05 -34.97
N ALA A 16 11.69 13.04 -34.30
CA ALA A 16 12.12 13.41 -32.95
C ALA A 16 12.01 12.19 -32.02
N PRO A 17 12.97 11.97 -31.10
CA PRO A 17 12.88 10.87 -30.15
C PRO A 17 11.62 11.06 -29.32
N ALA A 18 10.69 10.11 -29.43
CA ALA A 18 9.56 10.04 -28.52
C ALA A 18 10.13 9.85 -27.11
N VAL A 19 9.99 10.87 -26.27
CA VAL A 19 10.30 10.74 -24.85
C VAL A 19 9.31 9.73 -24.30
N ALA A 20 9.77 8.51 -24.05
CA ALA A 20 8.99 7.50 -23.36
C ALA A 20 8.71 8.03 -21.95
N VAL A 21 7.50 8.53 -21.73
CA VAL A 21 7.03 8.84 -20.38
C VAL A 21 6.90 7.49 -19.68
N GLY A 22 7.78 7.23 -18.72
CA GLY A 22 7.73 6.03 -17.90
C GLY A 22 6.34 5.95 -17.25
N GLN A 23 5.51 5.01 -17.70
CA GLN A 23 4.26 4.69 -17.04
C GLN A 23 4.65 4.14 -15.66
N GLY A 24 4.35 4.89 -14.59
CA GLY A 24 4.57 4.41 -13.23
C GLY A 24 3.85 3.08 -12.99
N PHE A 25 4.40 2.23 -12.13
CA PHE A 25 3.81 0.93 -11.79
C PHE A 25 2.35 1.10 -11.37
N ALA A 26 1.43 0.29 -11.90
CA ALA A 26 0.00 0.32 -11.55
C ALA A 26 -0.68 1.71 -11.58
N GLY A 27 -0.23 2.63 -12.44
CA GLY A 27 -0.79 3.98 -12.49
C GLY A 27 -0.47 4.87 -11.28
N LEU A 28 0.43 4.43 -10.38
CA LEU A 28 0.90 5.20 -9.22
C LEU A 28 1.56 6.54 -9.61
N GLY A 29 2.05 6.65 -10.85
CA GLY A 29 2.63 7.88 -11.42
C GLY A 29 1.66 8.71 -12.28
N SER A 30 0.37 8.36 -12.34
CA SER A 30 -0.65 9.14 -13.07
C SER A 30 -1.09 10.37 -12.27
N SER A 31 -1.79 11.32 -12.90
CA SER A 31 -2.21 12.58 -12.27
C SER A 31 -2.96 12.33 -10.95
N ALA A 32 -2.58 13.08 -9.91
CA ALA A 32 -3.21 13.04 -8.59
C ALA A 32 -4.37 14.06 -8.50
N GLU A 33 -5.13 14.24 -9.58
CA GLU A 33 -6.15 15.27 -9.65
C GLU A 33 -7.22 15.07 -8.56
N GLY A 34 -7.46 16.12 -7.77
CA GLY A 34 -8.35 16.08 -6.61
C GLY A 34 -7.75 15.47 -5.33
N PHE A 35 -6.61 14.79 -5.39
CA PHE A 35 -5.95 14.24 -4.20
C PHE A 35 -5.01 15.25 -3.54
N SER A 36 -4.83 15.10 -2.24
CA SER A 36 -3.76 15.77 -1.48
C SER A 36 -2.40 15.34 -2.00
N ILE A 37 -1.50 16.32 -2.14
CA ILE A 37 -0.10 16.12 -2.54
C ILE A 37 0.77 16.34 -1.30
N PRO A 38 1.69 15.40 -0.95
CA PRO A 38 2.58 15.58 0.18
C PRO A 38 3.36 16.89 0.10
N GLN A 39 3.26 17.72 1.13
CA GLN A 39 3.94 19.01 1.22
C GLN A 39 5.08 18.94 2.25
N ARG A 40 6.14 19.72 2.02
CA ARG A 40 7.19 19.91 3.04
C ARG A 40 6.65 20.74 4.20
N GLY A 41 7.14 20.49 5.41
CA GLY A 41 6.79 21.26 6.61
C GLY A 41 5.49 20.85 7.29
N VAL A 42 4.80 19.81 6.80
CA VAL A 42 3.66 19.21 7.49
C VAL A 42 4.19 18.18 8.48
N ALA A 43 4.09 18.48 9.77
CA ALA A 43 4.50 17.56 10.83
C ALA A 43 3.36 16.56 11.14
N PRO A 44 3.66 15.25 11.26
CA PRO A 44 2.69 14.27 11.73
C PRO A 44 2.19 14.61 13.15
N THR A 45 0.92 14.36 13.40
CA THR A 45 0.26 14.48 14.71
C THR A 45 -0.29 13.13 15.12
N PHE A 46 0.24 12.57 16.19
CA PHE A 46 -0.22 11.29 16.74
C PHE A 46 -1.17 11.53 17.92
N PRO A 47 -2.19 10.68 18.12
CA PRO A 47 -2.44 9.41 17.40
C PRO A 47 -3.21 9.55 16.07
N ARG A 48 -3.69 10.75 15.71
CA ARG A 48 -4.49 10.99 14.50
C ARG A 48 -3.87 10.36 13.25
N ASP A 49 -2.58 10.57 13.03
CA ASP A 49 -1.87 10.13 11.83
C ASP A 49 -1.41 8.66 11.89
N HIS A 50 -1.82 7.88 12.89
CA HIS A 50 -1.82 6.41 12.79
C HIS A 50 -2.95 5.89 11.90
N GLY A 51 -4.06 6.64 11.82
CA GLY A 51 -5.24 6.31 11.03
C GLY A 51 -5.05 6.54 9.53
N PRO A 52 -6.13 6.34 8.75
CA PRO A 52 -6.07 6.52 7.30
C PRO A 52 -6.12 8.00 6.91
N HIS A 53 -5.48 8.32 5.78
CA HIS A 53 -5.48 9.64 5.16
C HIS A 53 -6.24 9.62 3.81
N PRO A 54 -7.59 9.54 3.81
CA PRO A 54 -8.40 9.24 2.62
C PRO A 54 -8.32 10.29 1.49
N ASP A 55 -7.80 11.49 1.79
CA ASP A 55 -7.56 12.54 0.80
C ASP A 55 -6.31 12.27 -0.05
N PHE A 56 -5.44 11.35 0.36
CA PHE A 56 -4.33 10.85 -0.44
C PHE A 56 -4.77 9.62 -1.24
N ARG A 57 -4.20 9.47 -2.43
CA ARG A 57 -4.56 8.40 -3.36
C ARG A 57 -4.10 7.02 -2.90
N ILE A 58 -2.94 6.94 -2.26
CA ILE A 58 -2.26 5.69 -1.94
C ILE A 58 -1.83 5.74 -0.48
N GLU A 59 -1.98 4.63 0.21
CA GLU A 59 -1.56 4.47 1.60
C GLU A 59 -1.31 3.01 1.91
N TRP A 60 -0.43 2.73 2.87
CA TRP A 60 -0.12 1.36 3.27
C TRP A 60 0.18 1.25 4.75
N TRP A 61 -0.18 0.10 5.32
CA TRP A 61 0.30 -0.39 6.61
C TRP A 61 1.09 -1.65 6.32
N TYR A 62 2.34 -1.71 6.79
CA TYR A 62 3.28 -2.73 6.38
C TYR A 62 4.13 -3.20 7.55
N VAL A 63 4.03 -4.50 7.86
CA VAL A 63 4.81 -5.18 8.89
C VAL A 63 5.69 -6.23 8.23
N THR A 64 6.97 -6.23 8.61
CA THR A 64 7.92 -7.32 8.34
C THR A 64 8.51 -7.81 9.64
N ALA A 65 8.61 -9.13 9.82
CA ALA A 65 9.21 -9.73 10.99
C ALA A 65 10.09 -10.91 10.60
N ASN A 66 11.20 -11.08 11.33
CA ASN A 66 11.96 -12.33 11.34
C ASN A 66 11.58 -13.07 12.63
N LEU A 67 11.19 -14.33 12.50
CA LEU A 67 10.79 -15.19 13.59
C LEU A 67 11.76 -16.37 13.69
N GLN A 68 11.89 -16.89 14.90
CA GLN A 68 12.54 -18.16 15.17
C GLN A 68 11.53 -19.10 15.81
N THR A 69 11.36 -20.30 15.27
CA THR A 69 10.51 -21.32 15.88
C THR A 69 11.16 -21.88 17.14
N ALA A 70 10.40 -22.58 17.99
CA ALA A 70 10.97 -23.27 19.16
C ALA A 70 12.05 -24.31 18.78
N GLY A 71 11.99 -24.86 17.56
CA GLY A 71 13.01 -25.76 16.99
C GLY A 71 14.23 -25.05 16.40
N GLY A 72 14.28 -23.71 16.44
CA GLY A 72 15.39 -22.91 15.93
C GLY A 72 15.31 -22.51 14.45
N GLU A 73 14.26 -22.94 13.74
CA GLU A 73 14.06 -22.61 12.32
C GLU A 73 13.78 -21.11 12.15
N GLN A 74 14.35 -20.50 11.11
CA GLN A 74 14.13 -19.10 10.79
C GLN A 74 12.96 -18.95 9.82
N LEU A 75 12.07 -18.01 10.11
CA LEU A 75 10.94 -17.66 9.26
C LEU A 75 10.92 -16.16 9.00
N GLY A 76 10.61 -15.76 7.77
CA GLY A 76 10.22 -14.39 7.45
C GLY A 76 8.70 -14.27 7.42
N VAL A 77 8.16 -13.19 7.93
CA VAL A 77 6.73 -12.86 7.85
C VAL A 77 6.53 -11.46 7.29
N GLN A 78 5.55 -11.31 6.42
CA GLN A 78 5.07 -10.04 5.90
C GLN A 78 3.55 -9.96 6.05
N TRP A 79 3.08 -8.77 6.44
CA TRP A 79 1.68 -8.37 6.39
C TRP A 79 1.57 -6.97 5.82
N THR A 80 0.77 -6.80 4.78
CA THR A 80 0.54 -5.53 4.10
C THR A 80 -0.94 -5.29 3.92
N LEU A 81 -1.43 -4.12 4.34
CA LEU A 81 -2.72 -3.59 3.95
C LEU A 81 -2.46 -2.35 3.09
N PHE A 82 -2.85 -2.43 1.82
CA PHE A 82 -2.65 -1.38 0.83
C PHE A 82 -4.00 -0.78 0.43
N ARG A 83 -4.09 0.55 0.44
CA ARG A 83 -5.26 1.31 -0.01
C ARG A 83 -4.91 2.04 -1.29
N SER A 84 -5.81 1.96 -2.27
CA SER A 84 -5.81 2.85 -3.42
C SER A 84 -7.20 3.48 -3.60
N ALA A 85 -7.24 4.78 -3.78
CA ALA A 85 -8.46 5.54 -3.96
C ALA A 85 -8.70 5.87 -5.43
N LEU A 86 -9.93 5.71 -5.89
CA LEU A 86 -10.37 6.19 -7.21
C LEU A 86 -10.68 7.69 -7.20
N GLN A 87 -11.06 8.24 -6.04
CA GLN A 87 -11.37 9.65 -5.77
C GLN A 87 -11.01 9.98 -4.31
N PRO A 88 -10.72 11.25 -3.97
CA PRO A 88 -10.45 11.67 -2.60
C PRO A 88 -11.67 11.49 -1.69
N GLY A 89 -11.42 11.27 -0.40
CA GLY A 89 -12.44 11.19 0.65
C GLY A 89 -13.11 9.82 0.79
N ARG A 90 -14.03 9.70 1.76
CA ARG A 90 -14.79 8.47 2.06
C ARG A 90 -16.27 8.66 1.75
N ARG A 91 -16.98 7.58 1.43
CA ARG A 91 -18.44 7.54 1.32
C ARG A 91 -18.99 6.31 2.04
N ALA A 92 -20.27 6.32 2.38
CA ALA A 92 -20.90 5.14 2.95
C ALA A 92 -21.24 4.11 1.84
N GLY A 93 -21.15 2.83 2.19
CA GLY A 93 -21.56 1.72 1.35
C GLY A 93 -20.74 1.57 0.08
N TRP A 94 -21.35 0.95 -0.93
CA TRP A 94 -20.70 0.63 -2.19
C TRP A 94 -20.20 1.86 -2.98
N ALA A 95 -20.65 3.07 -2.68
CA ALA A 95 -20.19 4.28 -3.39
C ALA A 95 -18.81 4.76 -2.92
N ASP A 96 -18.25 4.16 -1.87
CA ASP A 96 -16.92 4.49 -1.36
C ASP A 96 -15.84 4.25 -2.43
N PRO A 97 -14.97 5.25 -2.68
CA PRO A 97 -13.98 5.16 -3.75
C PRO A 97 -12.70 4.42 -3.33
N GLN A 98 -12.63 3.90 -2.10
CA GLN A 98 -11.44 3.24 -1.55
C GLN A 98 -11.44 1.76 -1.93
N ILE A 99 -10.32 1.29 -2.47
CA ILE A 99 -10.05 -0.11 -2.79
C ILE A 99 -8.91 -0.59 -1.90
N TRP A 100 -9.07 -1.78 -1.34
CA TRP A 100 -8.14 -2.37 -0.39
C TRP A 100 -7.57 -3.68 -0.91
N LEU A 101 -6.27 -3.86 -0.74
CA LEU A 101 -5.53 -5.09 -1.00
C LEU A 101 -4.83 -5.52 0.30
N GLY A 102 -5.11 -6.72 0.76
CA GLY A 102 -4.34 -7.39 1.79
C GLY A 102 -3.36 -8.36 1.17
N HIS A 103 -2.12 -8.38 1.66
CA HIS A 103 -1.12 -9.40 1.34
C HIS A 103 -0.49 -9.94 2.62
N ALA A 104 -0.44 -11.26 2.78
CA ALA A 104 0.19 -11.92 3.90
C ALA A 104 1.10 -13.04 3.40
N ALA A 105 2.27 -13.19 4.01
CA ALA A 105 3.23 -14.21 3.62
C ALA A 105 4.02 -14.79 4.78
N VAL A 106 4.45 -16.05 4.60
CA VAL A 106 5.44 -16.74 5.43
C VAL A 106 6.53 -17.30 4.53
N THR A 107 7.79 -16.97 4.82
CA THR A 107 8.96 -17.46 4.09
C THR A 107 9.74 -18.41 4.99
N THR A 108 9.93 -19.65 4.55
CA THR A 108 10.85 -20.61 5.13
C THR A 108 12.15 -20.65 4.31
N ALA A 109 13.12 -21.47 4.73
CA ALA A 109 14.32 -21.71 3.94
C ALA A 109 14.06 -22.32 2.55
N SER A 110 12.91 -22.98 2.35
CA SER A 110 12.61 -23.74 1.14
C SER A 110 11.35 -23.29 0.39
N ARG A 111 10.48 -22.50 1.02
CA ARG A 111 9.18 -22.13 0.44
C ARG A 111 8.72 -20.75 0.87
N HIS A 112 8.01 -20.08 -0.03
CA HIS A 112 7.32 -18.83 0.23
C HIS A 112 5.81 -19.07 0.07
N TYR A 113 5.08 -18.92 1.18
CA TYR A 113 3.63 -19.03 1.25
C TYR A 113 3.03 -17.64 1.18
N VAL A 114 1.97 -17.48 0.39
CA VAL A 114 1.31 -16.18 0.18
C VAL A 114 -0.20 -16.34 0.20
N ALA A 115 -0.88 -15.30 0.63
CA ALA A 115 -2.30 -15.12 0.46
C ALA A 115 -2.61 -13.65 0.18
N GLU A 116 -3.69 -13.42 -0.56
CA GLU A 116 -4.14 -12.07 -0.91
C GLU A 116 -5.64 -11.91 -0.65
N ARG A 117 -6.08 -10.67 -0.44
CA ARG A 117 -7.49 -10.29 -0.28
C ARG A 117 -7.74 -8.99 -1.03
N LEU A 118 -8.89 -8.87 -1.68
CA LEU A 118 -9.37 -7.60 -2.25
C LEU A 118 -10.72 -7.25 -1.63
N ALA A 119 -10.88 -5.98 -1.25
CA ALA A 119 -12.11 -5.48 -0.67
C ALA A 119 -12.44 -4.06 -1.13
N ARG A 120 -13.74 -3.73 -1.10
CA ARG A 120 -14.24 -2.36 -1.25
C ARG A 120 -14.31 -1.69 0.13
N GLY A 121 -13.97 -0.40 0.16
CA GLY A 121 -14.27 0.45 1.31
C GLY A 121 -15.78 0.67 1.50
N GLY A 122 -16.14 1.28 2.63
CA GLY A 122 -17.51 1.74 2.91
C GLY A 122 -18.54 0.66 3.26
N VAL A 123 -18.24 -0.62 3.02
CA VAL A 123 -19.14 -1.76 3.32
C VAL A 123 -18.74 -2.57 4.55
N GLY A 124 -17.76 -2.10 5.31
CA GLY A 124 -17.26 -2.73 6.55
C GLY A 124 -16.25 -3.86 6.34
N GLN A 125 -15.96 -4.25 5.10
CA GLN A 125 -15.07 -5.37 4.79
C GLN A 125 -13.58 -5.05 5.00
N ALA A 126 -13.18 -3.79 4.78
CA ALA A 126 -11.83 -3.32 5.02
C ALA A 126 -11.82 -1.82 5.37
N ALA A 127 -10.97 -1.44 6.33
CA ALA A 127 -10.69 -0.06 6.70
C ALA A 127 -9.49 0.02 7.66
N VAL A 128 -9.15 1.25 8.01
CA VAL A 128 -8.32 1.58 9.18
C VAL A 128 -9.05 2.62 10.03
N GLU A 129 -8.92 2.50 11.34
CA GLU A 129 -9.36 3.45 12.35
C GLU A 129 -8.17 3.82 13.24
N ALA A 130 -8.12 5.07 13.71
CA ALA A 130 -7.02 5.56 14.53
C ALA A 130 -7.23 5.25 16.03
N GLU A 131 -8.48 5.31 16.49
CA GLU A 131 -8.81 5.28 17.92
C GLU A 131 -10.13 4.51 18.20
N PRO A 132 -10.07 3.27 18.73
CA PRO A 132 -8.84 2.49 18.91
C PRO A 132 -8.18 2.17 17.56
N PHE A 133 -6.85 2.01 17.54
CA PHE A 133 -6.17 1.64 16.30
C PHE A 133 -6.61 0.24 15.85
N GLU A 134 -7.16 0.15 14.64
CA GLU A 134 -7.50 -1.12 14.00
C GLU A 134 -7.38 -0.97 12.48
N ALA A 135 -6.65 -1.90 11.86
CA ALA A 135 -6.51 -2.03 10.41
C ALA A 135 -6.94 -3.45 10.01
N TRP A 136 -7.89 -3.59 9.09
CA TRP A 136 -8.45 -4.90 8.76
C TRP A 136 -8.84 -5.06 7.29
N ILE A 137 -8.89 -6.33 6.88
CA ILE A 137 -9.53 -6.80 5.66
C ILE A 137 -10.06 -8.22 5.90
N ASP A 138 -11.38 -8.39 5.75
CA ASP A 138 -12.10 -9.61 6.15
C ASP A 138 -11.76 -10.01 7.60
N ASN A 139 -11.17 -11.18 7.79
CA ASN A 139 -10.79 -11.73 9.08
C ASN A 139 -9.34 -11.38 9.48
N TRP A 140 -8.55 -10.74 8.61
CA TRP A 140 -7.18 -10.33 8.93
C TRP A 140 -7.20 -8.98 9.66
N GLN A 141 -6.41 -8.86 10.71
CA GLN A 141 -6.40 -7.66 11.54
C GLN A 141 -5.00 -7.32 12.05
N MET A 142 -4.73 -6.02 12.18
CA MET A 142 -3.66 -5.44 12.97
C MET A 142 -4.33 -4.41 13.89
N LYS A 143 -4.32 -4.62 15.21
CA LYS A 143 -5.05 -3.77 16.15
C LYS A 143 -4.32 -3.53 17.45
N ALA A 144 -4.62 -2.42 18.11
CA ALA A 144 -4.13 -2.14 19.45
C ALA A 144 -4.52 -3.29 20.40
N ALA A 145 -3.52 -3.90 21.04
CA ALA A 145 -3.73 -4.97 22.00
C ALA A 145 -4.23 -4.43 23.35
N THR A 146 -3.87 -3.18 23.68
CA THR A 146 -4.26 -2.49 24.90
C THR A 146 -4.78 -1.09 24.54
N THR A 147 -6.00 -0.77 24.95
CA THR A 147 -6.58 0.57 24.77
C THR A 147 -6.14 1.53 25.88
N GLY A 148 -6.03 2.82 25.58
CA GLY A 148 -5.69 3.84 26.58
C GLY A 148 -4.19 3.99 26.87
N LEU A 149 -3.33 3.38 26.04
CA LEU A 149 -1.90 3.69 26.01
C LEU A 149 -1.67 5.11 25.48
N ALA A 150 -0.50 5.68 25.81
CA ALA A 150 -0.09 6.98 25.28
C ALA A 150 0.07 6.93 23.74
N ASP A 151 0.67 5.85 23.24
CA ASP A 151 0.66 5.48 21.82
C ASP A 151 -0.04 4.12 21.68
N GLN A 152 -1.05 4.04 20.82
CA GLN A 152 -1.85 2.83 20.64
C GLN A 152 -1.12 1.75 19.83
N LEU A 153 -0.06 2.12 19.11
CA LEU A 153 0.79 1.19 18.38
C LEU A 153 1.90 0.57 19.26
N ASP A 154 2.04 0.99 20.52
CA ASP A 154 3.02 0.42 21.45
C ASP A 154 2.84 -1.09 21.64
N GLN A 155 1.60 -1.57 21.57
CA GLN A 155 1.26 -2.99 21.67
C GLN A 155 0.21 -3.34 20.63
N ILE A 156 0.57 -4.21 19.69
CA ILE A 156 -0.29 -4.62 18.58
C ILE A 156 -0.48 -6.14 18.60
N ASP A 157 -1.73 -6.58 18.46
CA ASP A 157 -2.05 -7.94 18.04
C ASP A 157 -2.30 -7.95 16.53
N LEU A 158 -1.61 -8.84 15.82
CA LEU A 158 -1.71 -8.97 14.37
C LEU A 158 -2.00 -10.42 13.99
N ASN A 159 -2.97 -10.64 13.10
CA ASN A 159 -3.25 -11.97 12.54
C ASN A 159 -3.56 -11.93 11.05
N ALA A 160 -3.13 -12.97 10.34
CA ALA A 160 -3.49 -13.24 8.96
C ALA A 160 -3.23 -14.71 8.60
N GLY A 161 -3.75 -15.14 7.46
CA GLY A 161 -3.57 -16.51 6.98
C GLY A 161 -4.20 -16.81 5.62
N GLY A 162 -3.65 -17.81 4.96
CA GLY A 162 -4.16 -18.43 3.74
C GLY A 162 -4.63 -19.86 3.98
N GLU A 163 -4.68 -20.64 2.90
CA GLU A 163 -5.01 -22.07 2.95
C GLU A 163 -3.94 -22.89 3.70
N ASP A 164 -2.66 -22.60 3.42
CA ASP A 164 -1.51 -23.39 3.90
C ASP A 164 -0.82 -22.81 5.14
N PHE A 165 -1.23 -21.63 5.62
CA PHE A 165 -0.56 -20.96 6.73
C PHE A 165 -1.48 -20.02 7.48
N HIS A 166 -1.18 -19.81 8.76
CA HIS A 166 -1.76 -18.77 9.59
C HIS A 166 -0.72 -18.35 10.62
N TYR A 167 -0.71 -17.06 10.98
CA TYR A 167 0.10 -16.56 12.09
C TYR A 167 -0.69 -15.57 12.95
N GLN A 168 -0.32 -15.53 14.22
CA GLN A 168 -0.70 -14.51 15.18
C GLN A 168 0.58 -13.97 15.81
N LEU A 169 0.74 -12.66 15.77
CA LEU A 169 1.91 -11.95 16.28
C LEU A 169 1.47 -10.97 17.36
N LYS A 170 2.30 -10.87 18.40
CA LYS A 170 2.26 -9.77 19.36
C LYS A 170 3.46 -8.88 19.08
N LEU A 171 3.22 -7.64 18.68
CA LEU A 171 4.25 -6.66 18.38
C LEU A 171 4.33 -5.67 19.55
N GLN A 172 5.55 -5.33 19.95
CA GLN A 172 5.80 -4.37 21.01
C GLN A 172 6.83 -3.35 20.52
N ALA A 173 6.46 -2.07 20.57
CA ALA A 173 7.39 -0.99 20.27
C ALA A 173 8.49 -0.93 21.35
N ARG A 174 9.73 -0.67 20.92
CA ARG A 174 10.89 -0.53 21.82
C ARG A 174 11.55 0.86 21.74
N GLY A 175 11.00 1.74 20.91
CA GLY A 175 11.47 3.10 20.72
C GLY A 175 10.61 3.84 19.70
N PRO A 176 10.78 5.17 19.61
CA PRO A 176 10.27 6.00 18.52
C PRO A 176 11.10 5.87 17.23
#